data_AF-A0A7J6U0R8-F1
#
_entry.id   AF-A0A7J6U0R8-F1
#
_cell.length_a   1.000
_cell.length_b   1.000
_cell.length_c   1.000
_cell.angle_alpha   90.00
_cell.angle_beta   90.00
_cell.angle_gamma   90.00
#
_symmetry.space_group_name_H-M   'P 1'
#
loop_
_entity.id
_entity.type
_entity.pdbx_description
1 polymer ?
#
loop_
_entity_poly.entity_id
_entity_poly.type
_entity_poly.pdbx_seq_one_letter_code
_entity_poly.pdbx_strand_id
1 'polypeptide(L)'
;IRTVPNMTVAHVEDCVKRHLVKVFGGLGSRNRLKVNCLLAARPWVGDIADFNFEAAAAATMKVHEGQEPDYTREGGSIPITLTFDEVTDGKPLILLPIGQGDDGAHSQNEKISRWNYITGIKTLGTYVHEFDKLARKARGD
;
A
#
# COMPACT_ATOMS: atom_id res chain seq x y z
N ILE A 1 6.61 2.91 13.73
CA ILE A 1 7.08 4.09 12.95
C ILE A 1 6.78 3.80 11.49
N ARG A 2 6.01 4.66 10.81
CA ARG A 2 5.82 4.52 9.35
C ARG A 2 7.08 5.02 8.65
N THR A 3 7.68 4.18 7.82
CA THR A 3 8.87 4.50 7.03
C THR A 3 8.43 5.01 5.64
N VAL A 4 9.25 5.86 5.04
CA VAL A 4 9.06 6.40 3.69
C VAL A 4 10.32 6.11 2.85
N PRO A 5 10.28 6.28 1.51
CA PRO A 5 11.44 6.01 0.66
C PRO A 5 12.73 6.64 1.20
N ASN A 6 13.85 5.95 1.00
CA ASN A 6 15.18 6.28 1.52
C ASN A 6 15.38 6.07 3.05
N MET A 7 14.38 5.56 3.78
CA MET A 7 14.56 5.07 5.15
C MET A 7 14.79 3.56 5.17
N THR A 8 15.97 3.10 5.59
CA THR A 8 16.21 1.65 5.79
C THR A 8 15.70 1.20 7.15
N VAL A 9 15.12 0.00 7.21
CA VAL A 9 14.64 -0.61 8.46
C VAL A 9 15.75 -0.66 9.51
N ALA A 10 16.95 -1.10 9.11
CA ALA A 10 18.09 -1.22 10.00
C ALA A 10 18.51 0.13 10.62
N HIS A 11 18.53 1.20 9.82
CA HIS A 11 18.87 2.53 10.31
C HIS A 11 17.83 3.08 11.29
N VAL A 12 16.54 2.91 10.97
CA VAL A 12 15.45 3.34 11.84
C VAL A 12 15.47 2.58 13.16
N GLU A 13 15.67 1.26 13.12
CA GLU A 13 15.77 0.42 14.31
C GLU A 13 16.96 0.84 15.20
N ASP A 14 18.13 1.06 14.61
CA ASP A 14 19.31 1.55 15.35
C ASP A 14 19.05 2.91 16.00
N CYS A 15 18.52 3.88 15.25
CA CYS A 15 18.19 5.20 15.77
C CYS A 15 17.23 5.14 16.96
N VAL A 16 16.17 4.33 16.88
CA VAL A 16 15.21 4.14 17.98
C VAL A 16 15.87 3.48 19.19
N LYS A 17 16.62 2.39 18.98
CA LYS A 17 17.30 1.68 20.07
C LYS A 17 18.29 2.59 20.79
N ARG A 18 19.16 3.30 20.06
CA ARG A 18 20.14 4.23 20.64
C ARG A 18 19.45 5.35 21.41
N HIS A 19 18.36 5.92 20.87
CA HIS A 19 17.62 6.97 21.56
C HIS A 19 17.02 6.47 22.88
N LEU A 20 16.32 5.33 22.87
CA LEU A 20 15.68 4.78 24.07
C LEU A 20 16.70 4.38 25.14
N VAL A 21 17.82 3.77 24.74
CA VAL A 21 18.91 3.41 25.66
C VAL A 21 19.52 4.67 26.29
N LYS A 22 19.76 5.72 25.49
CA LYS A 22 20.27 7.00 25.99
C LYS A 22 19.31 7.64 27.01
N VAL A 23 18.03 7.72 26.67
CA VAL A 23 17.01 8.30 27.56
C VAL A 23 16.91 7.50 28.86
N PHE A 24 16.81 6.17 28.78
CA PHE A 24 16.71 5.31 29.95
C PHE A 24 17.93 5.39 30.86
N GLY A 25 19.14 5.48 30.29
CA GLY A 25 20.37 5.68 31.05
C GLY A 25 20.39 6.98 31.86
N GLY A 26 19.70 8.03 31.38
CA GLY A 26 19.55 9.30 32.09
C GLY A 26 18.56 9.27 33.27
N LEU A 27 17.76 8.21 33.43
CA LEU A 27 16.72 8.15 34.47
C LEU A 27 17.22 7.67 35.84
N GLY A 28 18.43 7.11 35.93
CA GLY A 28 18.94 6.50 37.17
C GLY A 28 18.10 5.31 37.68
N SER A 29 17.32 4.67 36.80
CA SER A 29 16.44 3.55 37.18
C SER A 29 17.23 2.27 37.46
N ARG A 30 16.76 1.45 38.41
CA ARG A 30 17.29 0.09 38.67
C ARG A 30 16.66 -0.99 37.80
N ASN A 31 15.65 -0.65 37.00
CA ASN A 31 14.98 -1.59 36.10
C ASN A 31 15.89 -1.97 34.91
N ARG A 32 15.51 -3.00 34.15
CA ARG A 32 16.18 -3.40 32.91
C ARG A 32 15.33 -3.01 31.70
N LEU A 33 15.96 -2.34 30.73
CA LEU A 33 15.34 -2.03 29.45
C LEU A 33 15.76 -3.07 28.39
N LYS A 34 14.78 -3.62 27.65
CA LYS A 34 15.01 -4.40 26.43
C LYS A 34 14.15 -3.81 25.31
N VAL A 35 14.78 -3.45 24.19
CA VAL A 35 14.10 -2.87 23.02
C VAL A 35 14.20 -3.84 21.84
N ASN A 36 13.05 -4.30 21.34
CA ASN A 36 12.97 -5.20 20.18
C ASN A 36 12.06 -4.59 19.11
N CYS A 37 12.46 -4.68 17.84
CA CYS A 37 11.57 -4.41 16.73
C CYS A 37 10.74 -5.68 16.45
N LEU A 38 9.41 -5.60 16.61
CA LEU A 38 8.52 -6.77 16.42
C LEU A 38 8.11 -6.96 14.96
N LEU A 39 7.97 -5.86 14.22
CA LEU A 39 7.58 -5.87 12.82
C LEU A 39 8.28 -4.70 12.12
N ALA A 40 8.86 -4.98 10.97
CA ALA A 40 9.39 -3.98 10.08
C ALA A 40 9.03 -4.32 8.63
N ALA A 41 8.57 -3.32 7.91
CA ALA A 41 8.31 -3.39 6.49
C ALA A 41 9.01 -2.22 5.81
N ARG A 42 9.55 -2.48 4.63
CA ARG A 42 10.07 -1.44 3.74
C ARG A 42 8.87 -0.72 3.07
N PRO A 43 9.00 0.57 2.74
CA PRO A 43 8.00 1.29 1.96
C PRO A 43 7.99 0.80 0.51
N TRP A 44 6.83 0.85 -0.13
CA TRP A 44 6.64 0.53 -1.55
C TRP A 44 6.10 1.75 -2.31
N VAL A 45 6.50 1.89 -3.57
CA VAL A 45 6.02 2.91 -4.51
C VAL A 45 5.88 2.25 -5.88
N GLY A 46 4.68 2.30 -6.46
CA GLY A 46 4.44 1.82 -7.83
C GLY A 46 4.76 2.89 -8.88
N ASP A 47 5.02 2.47 -10.11
CA ASP A 47 5.19 3.34 -11.27
C ASP A 47 3.83 3.62 -11.95
N ILE A 48 3.35 4.86 -11.84
CA ILE A 48 2.06 5.27 -12.40
C ILE A 48 2.04 5.36 -13.93
N ALA A 49 3.20 5.30 -14.58
CA ALA A 49 3.30 5.30 -16.04
C ALA A 49 3.04 3.91 -16.66
N ASP A 50 2.92 2.87 -15.84
CA ASP A 50 2.70 1.51 -16.32
C ASP A 50 1.27 1.27 -16.83
N PHE A 51 1.13 0.43 -17.86
CA PHE A 51 -0.17 0.10 -18.46
C PHE A 51 -1.16 -0.54 -17.47
N ASN A 52 -0.66 -1.13 -16.37
CA ASN A 52 -1.48 -1.68 -15.31
C ASN A 52 -2.23 -0.57 -14.55
N PHE A 53 -1.60 0.58 -14.32
CA PHE A 53 -2.26 1.77 -13.78
C PHE A 53 -3.25 2.37 -14.80
N GLU A 54 -2.91 2.37 -16.09
CA GLU A 54 -3.83 2.79 -17.16
C GLU A 54 -5.09 1.92 -17.19
N ALA A 55 -4.96 0.58 -17.08
CA ALA A 55 -6.07 -0.36 -17.01
C ALA A 55 -6.98 -0.08 -15.81
N ALA A 56 -6.40 0.16 -14.64
CA ALA A 56 -7.13 0.48 -13.41
C ALA A 56 -7.86 1.83 -13.51
N ALA A 57 -7.24 2.84 -14.12
CA ALA A 57 -7.84 4.15 -14.32
C ALA A 57 -9.02 4.06 -15.30
N ALA A 58 -8.84 3.36 -16.42
CA ALA A 58 -9.89 3.12 -17.41
C ALA A 58 -11.09 2.38 -16.80
N ALA A 59 -10.85 1.36 -15.98
CA ALA A 59 -11.90 0.63 -15.28
C ALA A 59 -12.66 1.51 -14.28
N THR A 60 -11.93 2.32 -13.51
CA THR A 60 -12.53 3.26 -12.55
C THR A 60 -13.42 4.27 -13.26
N MET A 61 -12.93 4.93 -14.32
CA MET A 61 -13.73 5.88 -15.10
C MET A 61 -15.00 5.24 -15.68
N LYS A 62 -14.93 4.00 -16.19
CA LYS A 62 -16.10 3.31 -16.76
C LYS A 62 -17.18 3.00 -15.72
N VAL A 63 -16.80 2.66 -14.49
CA VAL A 63 -17.76 2.29 -13.44
C VAL A 63 -18.28 3.51 -12.68
N HIS A 64 -17.47 4.57 -12.59
CA HIS A 64 -17.73 5.76 -11.78
C HIS A 64 -18.03 6.99 -12.66
N GLU A 65 -18.89 6.81 -13.67
CA GLU A 65 -19.51 7.91 -14.44
C GLU A 65 -18.50 8.86 -15.13
N GLY A 66 -17.34 8.33 -15.54
CA GLY A 66 -16.30 9.09 -16.23
C GLY A 66 -15.38 9.91 -15.31
N GLN A 67 -15.51 9.76 -13.99
CA GLN A 67 -14.64 10.46 -13.04
C GLN A 67 -13.21 9.91 -13.10
N GLU A 68 -12.24 10.77 -13.39
CA GLU A 68 -10.83 10.43 -13.33
C GLU A 68 -10.41 10.13 -11.88
N PRO A 69 -9.71 9.00 -11.62
CA PRO A 69 -9.22 8.68 -10.30
C PRO A 69 -7.96 9.47 -9.95
N ASP A 70 -7.85 9.84 -8.68
CA ASP A 70 -6.60 10.34 -8.11
C ASP A 70 -5.59 9.19 -7.92
N TYR A 71 -4.33 9.46 -8.25
CA TYR A 71 -3.22 8.56 -7.95
C TYR A 71 -2.69 8.84 -6.56
N THR A 72 -3.01 7.97 -5.61
CA THR A 72 -2.72 8.20 -4.18
C THR A 72 -1.57 7.35 -3.66
N ARG A 73 -0.92 7.86 -2.61
CA ARG A 73 -0.08 7.06 -1.71
C ARG A 73 -0.84 6.85 -0.41
N GLU A 74 -0.59 5.72 0.24
CA GLU A 74 -1.25 5.35 1.48
C GLU A 74 -0.32 5.43 2.69
N GLY A 75 -0.87 5.84 3.83
CA GLY A 75 -0.17 5.83 5.13
C GLY A 75 -0.14 4.45 5.78
N GLY A 76 -0.91 3.49 5.26
CA GLY A 76 -0.92 2.09 5.68
C GLY A 76 0.37 1.33 5.33
N SER A 77 0.38 0.02 5.58
CA SER A 77 1.45 -0.85 5.09
C SER A 77 0.88 -2.20 4.71
N ILE A 78 1.24 -2.66 3.52
CA ILE A 78 0.90 -3.98 2.99
C ILE A 78 2.24 -4.65 2.67
N PRO A 79 2.89 -5.33 3.64
CA PRO A 79 4.29 -5.76 3.48
C PRO A 79 4.54 -6.69 2.28
N ILE A 80 3.52 -7.44 1.86
CA ILE A 80 3.63 -8.37 0.73
C ILE A 80 3.84 -7.66 -0.63
N THR A 81 3.57 -6.36 -0.75
CA THR A 81 3.77 -5.63 -2.02
C THR A 81 5.22 -5.71 -2.50
N LEU A 82 6.18 -5.56 -1.58
CA LEU A 82 7.60 -5.68 -1.91
C LEU A 82 8.02 -7.12 -2.17
N THR A 83 7.42 -8.08 -1.48
CA THR A 83 7.67 -9.49 -1.79
C THR A 83 7.20 -9.81 -3.20
N PHE A 84 6.01 -9.34 -3.62
CA PHE A 84 5.56 -9.52 -5.00
C PHE A 84 6.48 -8.83 -6.00
N ASP A 85 6.87 -7.59 -5.75
CA ASP A 85 7.82 -6.86 -6.59
C ASP A 85 9.13 -7.64 -6.78
N GLU A 86 9.71 -8.17 -5.70
CA GLU A 86 10.96 -8.93 -5.73
C GLU A 86 10.81 -10.31 -6.41
N VAL A 87 9.78 -11.08 -6.07
CA VAL A 87 9.63 -12.46 -6.59
C VAL A 87 9.10 -12.50 -8.02
N THR A 88 8.57 -11.38 -8.53
CA THR A 88 8.07 -11.27 -9.90
C THR A 88 9.02 -10.54 -10.82
N ASP A 89 10.23 -10.19 -10.35
CA ASP A 89 11.25 -9.41 -11.07
C ASP A 89 10.72 -8.05 -11.53
N GLY A 90 10.06 -7.32 -10.63
CA GLY A 90 9.56 -5.97 -10.88
C GLY A 90 8.36 -5.92 -11.82
N LYS A 91 7.54 -6.99 -11.89
CA LYS A 91 6.30 -6.91 -12.65
C LYS A 91 5.38 -5.83 -12.06
N PRO A 92 4.61 -5.13 -12.92
CA PRO A 92 3.77 -4.05 -12.46
C PRO A 92 2.77 -4.48 -11.38
N LEU A 93 2.82 -3.77 -10.26
CA LEU A 93 1.93 -3.96 -9.13
C LEU A 93 1.06 -2.72 -8.94
N ILE A 94 -0.24 -2.92 -8.75
CA ILE A 94 -1.19 -1.86 -8.42
C ILE A 94 -1.91 -2.19 -7.12
N LEU A 95 -2.40 -1.15 -6.44
CA LEU A 95 -3.38 -1.28 -5.37
C LEU A 95 -4.66 -0.60 -5.86
N LEU A 96 -5.74 -1.37 -5.97
CA LEU A 96 -7.04 -0.87 -6.44
C LEU A 96 -8.02 -0.85 -5.25
N PRO A 97 -8.26 0.32 -4.63
CA PRO A 97 -9.09 0.41 -3.45
C PRO A 97 -10.57 0.15 -3.77
N ILE A 98 -11.24 -0.59 -2.88
CA ILE A 98 -12.69 -0.80 -2.91
C ILE A 98 -13.37 0.07 -1.84
N GLY A 99 -12.78 0.16 -0.65
CA GLY A 99 -13.35 0.88 0.48
C GLY A 99 -13.30 2.40 0.36
N GLN A 100 -13.74 3.08 1.40
CA GLN A 100 -13.73 4.53 1.56
C GLN A 100 -13.01 4.93 2.86
N GLY A 101 -12.59 6.20 2.95
CA GLY A 101 -11.73 6.68 4.04
C GLY A 101 -12.36 6.64 5.45
N ASP A 102 -13.68 6.49 5.56
CA ASP A 102 -14.42 6.39 6.82
C ASP A 102 -14.92 4.96 7.11
N ASP A 103 -14.40 3.94 6.41
CA ASP A 103 -14.76 2.53 6.67
C ASP A 103 -14.30 2.05 8.05
N GLY A 104 -13.33 2.73 8.66
CA GLY A 104 -12.92 2.47 10.03
C GLY A 104 -12.17 1.16 10.21
N ALA A 105 -11.32 0.79 9.23
CA ALA A 105 -10.48 -0.40 9.32
C ALA A 105 -9.71 -0.44 10.66
N HIS A 106 -9.80 -1.56 11.38
CA HIS A 106 -9.23 -1.77 12.71
C HIS A 106 -9.86 -0.93 13.84
N SER A 107 -11.06 -0.38 13.62
CA SER A 107 -11.79 0.41 14.61
C SER A 107 -13.13 -0.25 14.96
N GLN A 108 -13.83 0.29 15.96
CA GLN A 108 -15.22 -0.10 16.21
C GLN A 108 -16.11 0.31 15.03
N ASN A 109 -17.16 -0.47 14.79
CA ASN A 109 -18.14 -0.24 13.73
C ASN A 109 -17.51 -0.16 12.33
N GLU A 110 -16.46 -0.95 12.08
CA GLU A 110 -15.90 -1.15 10.75
C GLU A 110 -17.02 -1.53 9.75
N LYS A 111 -17.05 -0.85 8.60
CA LYS A 111 -18.08 -1.06 7.58
C LYS A 111 -17.47 -1.12 6.19
N ILE A 112 -18.29 -1.59 5.25
CA ILE A 112 -18.11 -1.32 3.83
C ILE A 112 -19.44 -0.82 3.28
N SER A 113 -19.42 0.31 2.57
CA SER A 113 -20.64 0.84 1.97
C SER A 113 -21.17 -0.14 0.93
N ARG A 114 -22.49 -0.37 0.89
CA ARG A 114 -23.10 -1.25 -0.13
C ARG A 114 -22.78 -0.76 -1.54
N TRP A 115 -22.72 0.56 -1.73
CA TRP A 115 -22.34 1.15 -3.01
C TRP A 115 -20.91 0.73 -3.37
N ASN A 116 -19.93 0.95 -2.49
CA ASN A 116 -18.52 0.58 -2.70
C ASN A 116 -18.34 -0.92 -2.94
N TYR A 117 -19.07 -1.76 -2.20
CA TYR A 117 -19.02 -3.21 -2.41
C TYR A 117 -19.49 -3.59 -3.83
N ILE A 118 -20.63 -3.06 -4.29
CA ILE A 118 -21.20 -3.39 -5.59
C ILE A 118 -20.41 -2.75 -6.74
N THR A 119 -20.05 -1.48 -6.63
CA THR A 119 -19.25 -0.79 -7.66
C THR A 119 -17.82 -1.32 -7.69
N GLY A 120 -17.21 -1.60 -6.55
CA GLY A 120 -15.89 -2.22 -6.47
C GLY A 120 -15.80 -3.58 -7.16
N ILE A 121 -16.83 -4.43 -7.04
CA ILE A 121 -16.90 -5.69 -7.81
C ILE A 121 -16.94 -5.42 -9.32
N LYS A 122 -17.74 -4.44 -9.76
CA LYS A 122 -17.79 -4.03 -11.17
C LYS A 122 -16.44 -3.46 -11.63
N THR A 123 -15.77 -2.66 -10.80
CA THR A 123 -14.46 -2.08 -11.09
C THR A 123 -13.41 -3.17 -11.23
N LEU A 124 -13.38 -4.17 -10.33
CA LEU A 124 -12.49 -5.32 -10.44
C LEU A 124 -12.73 -6.13 -11.73
N GLY A 125 -13.99 -6.43 -12.06
CA GLY A 125 -14.32 -7.15 -13.29
C GLY A 125 -13.93 -6.35 -14.54
N THR A 126 -14.20 -5.05 -14.55
CA THR A 126 -13.84 -4.15 -15.64
C THR A 126 -12.33 -3.98 -15.76
N TYR A 127 -11.60 -3.94 -14.64
CA TYR A 127 -10.14 -3.88 -14.61
C TYR A 127 -9.52 -5.09 -15.31
N VAL A 128 -9.98 -6.31 -15.04
CA VAL A 128 -9.47 -7.51 -15.73
C VAL A 128 -9.70 -7.41 -17.25
N HIS A 129 -10.84 -6.86 -17.68
CA HIS A 129 -11.14 -6.65 -19.10
C HIS A 129 -10.24 -5.59 -19.75
N GLU A 130 -10.05 -4.42 -19.10
CA GLU A 130 -9.15 -3.38 -19.61
C GLU A 130 -7.69 -3.84 -19.61
N PHE A 131 -7.28 -4.61 -18.60
CA PHE A 131 -5.96 -5.18 -18.51
C PHE A 131 -5.68 -6.12 -19.68
N ASP A 132 -6.57 -7.08 -19.99
CA ASP A 132 -6.40 -7.97 -21.14
C ASP A 132 -6.31 -7.19 -22.46
N LYS A 133 -7.17 -6.18 -22.64
CA LYS A 133 -7.16 -5.32 -23.83
C LYS A 133 -5.82 -4.58 -24.01
N LEU A 134 -5.30 -3.95 -22.94
CA LEU A 134 -4.03 -3.23 -22.99
C LEU A 134 -2.83 -4.19 -23.11
N ALA A 135 -2.88 -5.34 -22.45
CA ALA A 135 -1.85 -6.37 -22.54
C ALA A 135 -1.73 -6.96 -23.96
N ARG A 136 -2.86 -7.21 -24.65
CA ARG A 136 -2.87 -7.64 -26.07
C ARG A 136 -2.25 -6.57 -26.98
N LYS A 137 -2.68 -5.32 -26.81
CA LYS A 137 -2.14 -4.18 -27.55
C LYS A 137 -0.63 -4.04 -27.36
N ALA A 138 -0.13 -4.23 -26.13
CA ALA A 138 1.31 -4.18 -25.83
C ALA A 138 2.11 -5.34 -26.47
N ARG A 139 1.46 -6.47 -26.76
CA ARG A 139 2.05 -7.63 -27.46
C ARG A 139 1.94 -7.55 -28.98
N GLY A 140 1.08 -6.67 -29.50
CA GLY A 140 0.81 -6.53 -30.94
C GLY A 140 -0.26 -7.51 -31.47
N ASP A 141 -1.08 -8.08 -30.58
CA ASP A 141 -2.21 -8.96 -30.90
C ASP A 141 -3.48 -8.18 -31.27
#